data_AF-A0A952GQE8-F1
#
_entry.id   AF-A0A952GQE8-F1
#
_cell.length_a   1.000
_cell.length_b   1.000
_cell.length_c   1.000
_cell.angle_alpha   90.00
_cell.angle_beta   90.00
_cell.angle_gamma   90.00
#
_symmetry.space_group_name_H-M   'P 1'
#
loop_
_entity.id
_entity.type
_entity.pdbx_description
1 polymer ?
#
loop_
_entity_poly.entity_id
_entity_poly.type
_entity_poly.pdbx_seq_one_letter_code
_entity_poly.pdbx_strand_id
1 'polypeptide(L)'
;EEFGLKKMWKSPNGTIRNILGGVVFREPIVIHNVPRLIPGWTDPIVVGRHAFGDQYRATDTLIPGPGTLRLVFDGDDGKTLDLEVFKFPSSGVAMAMYNLDDSIRDFARASLTYGLGLGWPVYLSTKNTILKAYDGRFKDLFQEVYENEGFKEKFAAAGITYEHRLIDDMVASALKWSGKFVWACKNYDGDVQSDQVAQGFGSLGLMTSVLMTPDGKTVEAEAAHGTVTRHYRMHQQGKATSTNPIASIFAWTRGLEYRGKFDDTPDVVRFAQTLERVCIETVESGKMTKDLAILIGPDQPWLTTEGFFEAIVDNLEIAMASWNQPAATAASPAQ
;
A
#
# COMPACT_ATOMS: atom_id res chain seq x y z
N GLU A 1 -15.78 -22.41 -19.51
CA GLU A 1 -14.72 -21.38 -19.37
C GLU A 1 -15.29 -20.02 -19.71
N GLU A 2 -14.98 -18.98 -18.93
CA GLU A 2 -15.52 -17.63 -19.16
C GLU A 2 -14.82 -16.87 -20.30
N PHE A 3 -13.51 -17.02 -20.45
CA PHE A 3 -12.67 -16.21 -21.35
C PHE A 3 -11.96 -17.01 -22.46
N GLY A 4 -12.19 -18.32 -22.58
CA GLY A 4 -11.54 -19.17 -23.59
C GLY A 4 -10.01 -19.13 -23.54
N LEU A 5 -9.41 -19.18 -22.34
CA LEU A 5 -7.97 -19.01 -22.15
C LEU A 5 -7.18 -20.25 -22.56
N LYS A 6 -6.03 -20.05 -23.21
CA LYS A 6 -5.10 -21.13 -23.59
C LYS A 6 -4.50 -21.88 -22.38
N LYS A 7 -4.35 -21.17 -21.25
CA LYS A 7 -3.86 -21.69 -19.97
C LYS A 7 -4.22 -20.73 -18.85
N MET A 8 -4.10 -21.17 -17.60
CA MET A 8 -4.18 -20.27 -16.45
C MET A 8 -2.92 -19.42 -16.36
N TRP A 9 -3.04 -18.15 -16.70
CA TRP A 9 -1.94 -17.19 -16.65
C TRP A 9 -1.61 -16.79 -15.22
N LYS A 10 -0.33 -16.49 -14.97
CA LYS A 10 0.12 -15.91 -13.70
C LYS A 10 -0.47 -14.50 -13.53
N SER A 11 -0.56 -14.05 -12.29
CA SER A 11 -0.95 -12.67 -11.97
C SER A 11 -0.02 -11.66 -12.67
N PRO A 12 -0.57 -10.68 -13.42
CA PRO A 12 0.21 -9.58 -13.98
C PRO A 12 0.95 -8.79 -12.90
N ASN A 13 0.29 -8.47 -11.79
CA ASN A 13 0.88 -7.71 -10.68
C ASN A 13 2.09 -8.45 -10.09
N GLY A 14 1.95 -9.75 -9.85
CA GLY A 14 3.07 -10.58 -9.39
C GLY A 14 4.22 -10.61 -10.40
N THR A 15 3.92 -10.66 -11.69
CA THR A 15 4.94 -10.66 -12.76
C THR A 15 5.69 -9.33 -12.82
N ILE A 16 4.98 -8.20 -12.81
CA ILE A 16 5.56 -6.85 -12.88
C ILE A 16 6.41 -6.59 -11.63
N ARG A 17 5.87 -6.83 -10.43
CA ARG A 17 6.60 -6.62 -9.16
C ARG A 17 7.85 -7.49 -9.06
N ASN A 18 7.82 -8.71 -9.61
CA ASN A 18 9.01 -9.56 -9.67
C ASN A 18 10.10 -9.01 -10.58
N ILE A 19 9.74 -8.27 -11.64
CA ILE A 19 10.69 -7.68 -12.59
C ILE A 19 11.24 -6.36 -12.04
N LEU A 20 10.35 -5.50 -11.55
CA LEU A 20 10.73 -4.19 -11.02
C LEU A 20 11.43 -4.29 -9.67
N GLY A 21 11.08 -5.30 -8.85
CA GLY A 21 11.41 -5.29 -7.43
C GLY A 21 10.67 -4.15 -6.69
N GLY A 22 11.09 -3.89 -5.46
CA GLY A 22 10.61 -2.74 -4.69
C GLY A 22 9.48 -3.03 -3.70
N VAL A 23 8.87 -1.95 -3.23
CA VAL A 23 7.94 -1.94 -2.10
C VAL A 23 6.63 -1.32 -2.54
N VAL A 24 5.51 -1.97 -2.19
CA VAL A 24 4.17 -1.44 -2.48
C VAL A 24 3.73 -0.61 -1.28
N PHE A 25 3.65 0.70 -1.46
CA PHE A 25 3.13 1.64 -0.49
C PHE A 25 1.63 1.83 -0.70
N ARG A 26 0.86 1.56 0.34
CA ARG A 26 -0.59 1.77 0.37
C ARG A 26 -0.93 2.87 1.36
N GLU A 27 -1.58 3.92 0.88
CA GLU A 27 -1.93 5.09 1.68
C GLU A 27 -3.42 5.43 1.52
N PRO A 28 -4.18 5.56 2.63
CA PRO A 28 -5.60 5.87 2.57
C PRO A 28 -5.85 7.31 2.12
N ILE A 29 -6.89 7.49 1.32
CA ILE A 29 -7.40 8.79 0.88
C ILE A 29 -8.35 9.28 1.97
N VAL A 30 -7.91 10.28 2.73
CA VAL A 30 -8.67 10.82 3.87
C VAL A 30 -9.70 11.84 3.37
N ILE A 31 -10.97 11.59 3.68
CA ILE A 31 -12.09 12.47 3.34
C ILE A 31 -12.85 12.77 4.65
N HIS A 32 -13.05 14.05 4.99
CA HIS A 32 -13.46 14.39 6.37
C HIS A 32 -14.85 13.88 6.76
N ASN A 33 -15.78 13.82 5.81
CA ASN A 33 -17.17 13.42 6.06
C ASN A 33 -17.40 11.91 5.90
N VAL A 34 -16.35 11.12 5.61
CA VAL A 34 -16.41 9.66 5.60
C VAL A 34 -16.03 9.15 7.00
N PRO A 35 -16.95 8.47 7.72
CA PRO A 35 -16.67 7.93 9.03
C PRO A 35 -15.56 6.88 9.00
N ARG A 36 -14.70 6.93 10.01
CA ARG A 36 -13.62 5.95 10.23
C ARG A 36 -14.08 4.92 11.25
N LEU A 37 -13.71 3.66 11.04
CA LEU A 37 -13.98 2.61 12.03
C LEU A 37 -13.14 2.80 13.30
N ILE A 38 -11.97 3.41 13.16
CA ILE A 38 -11.09 3.78 14.28
C ILE A 38 -11.03 5.32 14.31
N PRO A 39 -11.86 5.96 15.16
CA PRO A 39 -12.00 7.42 15.14
C PRO A 39 -10.72 8.20 15.46
N GLY A 40 -9.79 7.57 16.19
CA GLY A 40 -8.50 8.18 16.55
C GLY A 40 -7.53 8.36 15.37
N TRP A 41 -7.76 7.68 14.25
CA TRP A 41 -6.95 7.78 13.03
C TRP A 41 -7.26 9.06 12.25
N THR A 42 -6.78 10.19 12.76
CA THR A 42 -7.05 11.51 12.16
C THR A 42 -6.22 11.77 10.92
N ASP A 43 -5.02 11.20 10.85
CA ASP A 43 -4.07 11.30 9.72
C ASP A 43 -3.82 9.93 9.06
N PRO A 44 -3.36 9.89 7.79
CA PRO A 44 -3.10 8.63 7.09
C PRO A 44 -2.07 7.73 7.78
N ILE A 45 -2.18 6.42 7.56
CA ILE A 45 -1.16 5.41 7.87
C ILE A 45 -0.70 4.82 6.55
N VAL A 46 0.59 4.89 6.24
CA VAL A 46 1.15 4.27 5.04
C VAL A 46 1.60 2.86 5.39
N VAL A 47 1.14 1.84 4.64
CA VAL A 47 1.66 0.48 4.75
C VAL A 47 2.62 0.21 3.59
N GLY A 48 3.90 0.04 3.89
CA GLY A 48 4.92 -0.38 2.93
C GLY A 48 5.09 -1.89 2.94
N ARG A 49 4.55 -2.59 1.94
CA ARG A 49 4.60 -4.05 1.83
C ARG A 49 5.83 -4.52 1.07
N HIS A 50 6.62 -5.41 1.70
CA HIS A 50 7.70 -6.14 1.03
C HIS A 50 7.14 -7.16 0.04
N ALA A 51 7.07 -6.83 -1.24
CA ALA A 51 6.40 -7.65 -2.26
C ALA A 51 7.26 -8.80 -2.81
N PHE A 52 8.02 -9.50 -1.96
CA PHE A 52 8.90 -10.61 -2.34
C PHE A 52 8.94 -11.72 -1.29
N GLY A 53 9.16 -12.97 -1.74
CA GLY A 53 9.45 -14.11 -0.87
C GLY A 53 8.32 -14.49 0.09
N ASP A 54 8.71 -15.06 1.23
CA ASP A 54 7.84 -15.49 2.32
C ASP A 54 6.71 -16.44 1.83
N GLN A 55 5.51 -16.36 2.42
CA GLN A 55 4.36 -17.21 2.08
C GLN A 55 4.00 -17.17 0.58
N TYR A 56 4.29 -16.06 -0.12
CA TYR A 56 3.92 -15.86 -1.52
C TYR A 56 4.86 -16.58 -2.50
N ARG A 57 5.93 -17.19 -1.99
CA ARG A 57 6.84 -18.07 -2.73
C ARG A 57 7.19 -19.32 -1.94
N ALA A 58 6.33 -19.71 -1.01
CA ALA A 58 6.49 -20.94 -0.25
C ALA A 58 6.29 -22.17 -1.13
N THR A 59 6.87 -23.29 -0.71
CA THR A 59 6.49 -24.63 -1.18
C THR A 59 5.83 -25.35 -0.01
N ASP A 60 4.62 -25.84 -0.23
CA ASP A 60 3.81 -26.52 0.77
C ASP A 60 3.35 -27.91 0.29
N THR A 61 3.06 -28.80 1.24
CA THR A 61 2.62 -30.17 0.92
C THR A 61 1.83 -30.81 2.07
N LEU A 62 1.02 -31.81 1.71
CA LEU A 62 0.39 -32.71 2.66
C LEU A 62 1.37 -33.82 3.07
N ILE A 63 1.52 -34.04 4.37
CA ILE A 63 2.30 -35.14 4.93
C ILE A 63 1.37 -36.35 5.10
N PRO A 64 1.63 -37.48 4.41
CA PRO A 64 0.65 -38.57 4.31
C PRO A 64 0.56 -39.46 5.56
N GLY A 65 1.55 -39.41 6.47
CA GLY A 65 1.62 -40.30 7.62
C GLY A 65 2.86 -40.06 8.48
N PRO A 66 3.18 -40.97 9.41
CA PRO A 66 4.33 -40.82 10.31
C PRO A 66 5.66 -40.74 9.55
N GLY A 67 6.55 -39.83 9.95
CA GLY A 67 7.85 -39.64 9.29
C GLY A 67 8.63 -38.43 9.82
N THR A 68 9.89 -38.28 9.42
CA THR A 68 10.71 -37.11 9.80
C THR A 68 10.76 -36.11 8.64
N LEU A 69 10.36 -34.87 8.90
CA LEU A 69 10.56 -33.74 8.00
C LEU A 69 11.91 -33.09 8.30
N ARG A 70 12.71 -32.89 7.27
CA ARG A 70 14.01 -32.20 7.33
C ARG A 70 14.03 -31.03 6.36
N LEU A 71 14.77 -29.99 6.71
CA LEU A 71 15.10 -28.86 5.84
C LEU A 71 16.58 -28.98 5.46
N VAL A 72 16.81 -29.30 4.18
CA VAL A 72 18.14 -29.54 3.62
C VAL A 72 18.52 -28.39 2.71
N PHE A 73 19.74 -27.88 2.85
CA PHE A 73 20.36 -26.93 1.93
C PHE A 73 21.66 -27.53 1.41
N ASP A 74 21.77 -27.65 0.09
CA ASP A 74 22.99 -28.09 -0.58
C ASP A 74 23.60 -26.87 -1.30
N GLY A 75 24.69 -26.34 -0.75
CA GLY A 75 25.40 -25.20 -1.32
C GLY A 75 26.32 -25.61 -2.47
N ASP A 76 26.38 -24.78 -3.50
CA ASP A 76 27.31 -24.96 -4.64
C ASP A 76 28.79 -24.96 -4.21
N ASP A 77 29.09 -24.41 -3.04
CA ASP A 77 30.41 -24.42 -2.40
C ASP A 77 30.69 -25.70 -1.59
N GLY A 78 29.78 -26.66 -1.63
CA GLY A 78 29.84 -27.92 -0.88
C GLY A 78 29.40 -27.80 0.58
N LYS A 79 28.96 -26.63 1.06
CA LYS A 79 28.41 -26.51 2.42
C LYS A 79 26.98 -27.03 2.43
N THR A 80 26.70 -27.93 3.36
CA THR A 80 25.35 -28.50 3.53
C THR A 80 24.76 -28.10 4.87
N LEU A 81 23.46 -27.82 4.91
CA LEU A 81 22.68 -27.78 6.14
C LEU A 81 21.66 -28.91 6.10
N ASP A 82 21.46 -29.58 7.23
CA ASP A 82 20.47 -30.63 7.34
C ASP A 82 19.80 -30.56 8.71
N LEU A 83 18.67 -29.86 8.75
CA LEU A 83 17.96 -29.49 9.97
C LEU A 83 16.71 -30.35 10.11
N GLU A 84 16.57 -31.08 11.22
CA GLU A 84 15.29 -31.70 11.54
C GLU A 84 14.27 -30.63 11.89
N VAL A 85 13.13 -30.63 11.19
CA VAL A 85 12.03 -29.68 11.43
C VAL A 85 11.05 -30.28 12.43
N PHE A 86 10.58 -31.49 12.16
CA PHE A 86 9.60 -32.18 13.00
C PHE A 86 9.52 -33.67 12.69
N LYS A 87 9.28 -34.49 13.72
CA LYS A 87 8.93 -35.91 13.57
C LYS A 87 7.41 -36.09 13.67
N PHE A 88 6.76 -36.22 12.52
CA PHE A 88 5.33 -36.44 12.40
C PHE A 88 4.93 -37.81 13.00
N PRO A 89 4.01 -37.86 13.98
CA PRO A 89 3.45 -39.11 14.47
C PRO A 89 2.29 -39.64 13.60
N SER A 90 1.75 -38.81 12.71
CA SER A 90 0.63 -39.11 11.80
C SER A 90 0.59 -38.07 10.67
N SER A 91 -0.43 -38.12 9.79
CA SER A 91 -0.60 -37.16 8.70
C SER A 91 -0.68 -35.71 9.16
N GLY A 92 -0.21 -34.78 8.34
CA GLY A 92 -0.20 -33.34 8.65
C GLY A 92 0.07 -32.47 7.42
N VAL A 93 0.60 -31.27 7.64
CA VAL A 93 1.00 -30.33 6.59
C VAL A 93 2.38 -29.76 6.89
N ALA A 94 3.11 -29.40 5.84
CA ALA A 94 4.42 -28.78 5.95
C ALA A 94 4.58 -27.67 4.91
N MET A 95 5.41 -26.68 5.22
CA MET A 95 5.83 -25.67 4.27
C MET A 95 7.25 -25.19 4.54
N ALA A 96 7.90 -24.69 3.49
CA ALA A 96 9.15 -23.94 3.57
C ALA A 96 9.02 -22.64 2.78
N MET A 97 9.63 -21.57 3.28
CA MET A 97 9.67 -20.26 2.64
C MET A 97 11.06 -19.65 2.77
N TYR A 98 11.34 -18.63 1.96
CA TYR A 98 12.64 -17.97 1.92
C TYR A 98 12.51 -16.48 1.59
N ASN A 99 13.56 -15.74 1.90
CA ASN A 99 13.79 -14.39 1.44
C ASN A 99 15.27 -14.19 1.11
N LEU A 100 15.63 -13.05 0.52
CA LEU A 100 16.99 -12.72 0.11
C LEU A 100 17.45 -11.45 0.81
N ASP A 101 18.70 -11.44 1.29
CA ASP A 101 19.27 -10.27 1.98
C ASP A 101 19.16 -8.99 1.14
N ASP A 102 19.48 -9.05 -0.16
CA ASP A 102 19.40 -7.89 -1.04
C ASP A 102 17.97 -7.38 -1.20
N SER A 103 17.00 -8.28 -1.30
CA SER A 103 15.57 -7.92 -1.34
C SER A 103 15.12 -7.23 -0.06
N ILE A 104 15.66 -7.64 1.10
CA ILE A 104 15.37 -7.02 2.40
C ILE A 104 16.02 -5.63 2.51
N ARG A 105 17.28 -5.48 2.06
CA ARG A 105 17.96 -4.17 2.04
C ARG A 105 17.25 -3.19 1.12
N ASP A 106 16.81 -3.66 -0.04
CA ASP A 106 16.02 -2.87 -0.99
C ASP A 106 14.68 -2.44 -0.40
N PHE A 107 14.03 -3.32 0.35
CA PHE A 107 12.84 -2.99 1.13
C PHE A 107 13.11 -1.91 2.20
N ALA A 108 14.25 -2.01 2.90
CA ALA A 108 14.66 -1.00 3.88
C ALA A 108 14.89 0.36 3.23
N ARG A 109 15.68 0.42 2.14
CA ARG A 109 15.98 1.66 1.41
C ARG A 109 14.73 2.34 0.90
N ALA A 110 13.83 1.60 0.27
CA ALA A 110 12.59 2.15 -0.25
C ALA A 110 11.70 2.69 0.89
N SER A 111 11.54 1.94 1.99
CA SER A 111 10.72 2.36 3.13
C SER A 111 11.27 3.60 3.83
N LEU A 112 12.59 3.66 4.03
CA LEU A 112 13.26 4.81 4.65
C LEU A 112 13.24 6.04 3.73
N THR A 113 13.43 5.85 2.42
CA THR A 113 13.34 6.93 1.42
C THR A 113 11.92 7.50 1.36
N TYR A 114 10.91 6.64 1.38
CA TYR A 114 9.51 7.06 1.37
C TYR A 114 9.14 7.84 2.64
N GLY A 115 9.50 7.33 3.82
CA GLY A 115 9.28 8.03 5.09
C GLY A 115 10.00 9.38 5.16
N LEU A 116 11.24 9.46 4.68
CA LEU A 116 11.97 10.72 4.59
C LEU A 116 11.30 11.72 3.64
N GLY A 117 10.80 11.25 2.50
CA GLY A 117 10.08 12.09 1.53
C GLY A 117 8.78 12.68 2.09
N LEU A 118 8.09 11.95 2.97
CA LEU A 118 6.92 12.44 3.69
C LEU A 118 7.26 13.27 4.93
N GLY A 119 8.49 13.16 5.43
CA GLY A 119 8.87 13.69 6.74
C GLY A 119 8.16 12.96 7.89
N TRP A 120 7.91 11.64 7.75
CA TRP A 120 7.21 10.80 8.73
C TRP A 120 8.12 9.71 9.30
N PRO A 121 7.95 9.31 10.58
CA PRO A 121 8.67 8.18 11.15
C PRO A 121 8.36 6.85 10.44
N VAL A 122 9.32 5.92 10.48
CA VAL A 122 9.24 4.60 9.85
C VAL A 122 9.31 3.50 10.92
N TYR A 123 8.38 2.55 10.87
CA TYR A 123 8.33 1.42 11.78
C TYR A 123 8.40 0.11 11.02
N LEU A 124 9.43 -0.71 11.27
CA LEU A 124 9.49 -2.10 10.81
C LEU A 124 8.87 -3.00 11.87
N SER A 125 7.93 -3.87 11.48
CA SER A 125 7.38 -4.88 12.39
C SER A 125 7.78 -6.30 12.02
N THR A 126 8.24 -7.09 12.98
CA THR A 126 8.53 -8.53 12.81
C THR A 126 8.18 -9.35 14.06
N LYS A 127 8.38 -10.67 14.03
CA LYS A 127 8.30 -11.55 15.21
C LYS A 127 9.66 -12.20 15.52
N ASN A 128 10.73 -11.41 15.53
CA ASN A 128 12.11 -11.87 15.72
C ASN A 128 12.39 -12.56 17.08
N THR A 129 11.54 -12.38 18.10
CA THR A 129 11.67 -13.14 19.35
C THR A 129 11.41 -14.64 19.16
N ILE A 130 10.56 -14.99 18.18
CA ILE A 130 10.20 -16.36 17.78
C ILE A 130 11.05 -16.80 16.59
N LEU A 131 11.00 -16.05 15.48
CA LEU A 131 11.77 -16.32 14.27
C LEU A 131 13.16 -15.66 14.35
N LYS A 132 13.98 -16.13 15.29
CA LYS A 132 15.25 -15.49 15.66
C LYS A 132 16.20 -15.26 14.50
N ALA A 133 16.36 -16.26 13.62
CA ALA A 133 17.20 -16.12 12.44
C ALA A 133 16.48 -15.35 11.32
N TYR A 134 15.29 -15.81 10.92
CA TYR A 134 14.57 -15.28 9.75
C TYR A 134 14.15 -13.82 9.94
N ASP A 135 13.38 -13.52 10.99
CA ASP A 135 12.90 -12.16 11.28
C ASP A 135 13.98 -11.29 11.96
N GLY A 136 14.95 -11.93 12.61
CA GLY A 136 16.17 -11.24 13.05
C GLY A 136 16.93 -10.65 11.87
N ARG A 137 17.02 -11.37 10.74
CA ARG A 137 17.70 -10.87 9.54
C ARG A 137 17.05 -9.62 8.97
N PHE A 138 15.71 -9.53 8.97
CA PHE A 138 15.01 -8.30 8.59
C PHE A 138 15.37 -7.13 9.49
N LYS A 139 15.33 -7.33 10.82
CA LYS A 139 15.68 -6.31 11.80
C LYS A 139 17.12 -5.82 11.60
N ASP A 140 18.06 -6.75 11.50
CA ASP A 140 19.48 -6.45 11.41
C ASP A 140 19.81 -5.69 10.11
N LEU A 141 19.26 -6.12 8.97
CA LEU A 141 19.50 -5.48 7.69
C LEU A 141 18.86 -4.09 7.58
N PHE A 142 17.67 -3.88 8.15
CA PHE A 142 17.10 -2.53 8.23
C PHE A 142 17.96 -1.61 9.10
N GLN A 143 18.46 -2.10 10.24
CA GLN A 143 19.36 -1.31 11.08
C GLN A 143 20.67 -0.98 10.34
N GLU A 144 21.25 -1.97 9.65
CA GLU A 144 22.45 -1.81 8.83
C GLU A 144 22.26 -0.71 7.77
N VAL A 145 21.15 -0.74 7.01
CA VAL A 145 20.84 0.30 6.02
C VAL A 145 20.65 1.66 6.67
N TYR A 146 19.89 1.73 7.77
CA TYR A 146 19.61 2.98 8.47
C TYR A 146 20.88 3.67 8.98
N GLU A 147 21.81 2.90 9.56
CA GLU A 147 23.05 3.41 10.14
C GLU A 147 24.14 3.70 9.10
N ASN A 148 24.25 2.88 8.05
CA ASN A 148 25.41 2.93 7.14
C ASN A 148 25.14 3.69 5.83
N GLU A 149 23.88 3.94 5.45
CA GLU A 149 23.54 4.60 4.18
C GLU A 149 23.11 6.07 4.34
N GLY A 150 23.40 6.68 5.49
CA GLY A 150 23.16 8.10 5.76
C GLY A 150 21.71 8.46 6.08
N PHE A 151 20.84 7.47 6.32
CA PHE A 151 19.46 7.71 6.71
C PHE A 151 19.36 8.26 8.14
N LYS A 152 20.19 7.78 9.07
CA LYS A 152 20.22 8.26 10.46
C LYS A 152 20.38 9.78 10.56
N GLU A 153 21.33 10.35 9.83
CA GLU A 153 21.60 11.78 9.82
C GLU A 153 20.45 12.56 9.15
N LYS A 154 19.93 12.04 8.03
CA LYS A 154 18.80 12.67 7.31
C LYS A 154 17.51 12.66 8.15
N PHE A 155 17.24 11.57 8.84
CA PHE A 155 16.09 11.42 9.74
C PHE A 155 16.21 12.36 10.94
N ALA A 156 17.41 12.44 11.55
CA ALA A 156 17.67 13.39 12.62
C ALA A 156 17.49 14.86 12.17
N ALA A 157 17.97 15.20 10.97
CA ALA A 157 17.80 16.54 10.40
C ALA A 157 16.32 16.89 10.10
N ALA A 158 15.51 15.88 9.74
CA ALA A 158 14.08 16.02 9.51
C ALA A 158 13.23 15.88 10.79
N GLY A 159 13.83 15.59 11.95
CA GLY A 159 13.11 15.43 13.22
C GLY A 159 12.24 14.17 13.31
N ILE A 160 12.56 13.13 12.54
CA ILE A 160 11.85 11.85 12.48
C ILE A 160 12.74 10.67 12.89
N THR A 161 12.14 9.50 13.09
CA THR A 161 12.84 8.30 13.59
C THR A 161 12.54 7.05 12.77
N TYR A 162 13.45 6.09 12.84
CA TYR A 162 13.20 4.70 12.47
C TYR A 162 13.21 3.83 13.74
N GLU A 163 12.24 2.91 13.86
CA GLU A 163 12.17 1.96 14.98
C GLU A 163 11.75 0.56 14.48
N HIS A 164 12.37 -0.48 15.04
CA HIS A 164 11.87 -1.86 14.93
C HIS A 164 10.94 -2.17 16.11
N ARG A 165 9.78 -2.77 15.82
CA ARG A 165 8.81 -3.25 16.82
C ARG A 165 8.43 -4.70 16.60
N LEU A 166 8.00 -5.36 17.67
CA LEU A 166 7.31 -6.64 17.53
C LEU A 166 5.92 -6.41 16.94
N ILE A 167 5.49 -7.26 16.01
CA ILE A 167 4.24 -7.07 15.25
C ILE A 167 3.00 -6.93 16.14
N ASP A 168 2.94 -7.63 17.27
CA ASP A 168 1.86 -7.53 18.25
C ASP A 168 1.83 -6.19 19.00
N ASP A 169 2.99 -5.63 19.31
CA ASP A 169 3.07 -4.27 19.87
C ASP A 169 2.76 -3.21 18.80
N MET A 170 3.20 -3.44 17.56
CA MET A 170 2.97 -2.51 16.45
C MET A 170 1.49 -2.38 16.13
N VAL A 171 0.75 -3.49 16.01
CA VAL A 171 -0.70 -3.45 15.75
C VAL A 171 -1.44 -2.73 16.90
N ALA A 172 -1.05 -2.98 18.16
CA ALA A 172 -1.66 -2.35 19.32
C ALA A 172 -1.36 -0.84 19.39
N SER A 173 -0.16 -0.44 18.98
CA SER A 173 0.27 0.96 18.90
C SER A 173 -0.46 1.69 17.77
N ALA A 174 -0.53 1.08 16.58
CA ALA A 174 -1.25 1.64 15.42
C ALA A 174 -2.71 1.96 15.74
N LEU A 175 -3.41 1.08 16.49
CA LEU A 175 -4.79 1.33 16.93
C LEU A 175 -4.96 2.55 17.85
N LYS A 176 -3.90 2.96 18.57
CA LYS A 176 -3.94 4.05 19.56
C LYS A 176 -3.37 5.36 19.03
N TRP A 177 -2.49 5.31 18.04
CA TRP A 177 -1.89 6.48 17.43
C TRP A 177 -2.83 7.15 16.42
N SER A 178 -2.48 8.38 16.05
CA SER A 178 -3.33 9.22 15.20
C SER A 178 -2.98 9.18 13.71
N GLY A 179 -1.97 8.39 13.31
CA GLY A 179 -1.46 8.33 11.94
C GLY A 179 -0.09 9.01 11.79
N LYS A 180 0.25 9.43 10.57
CA LYS A 180 1.54 10.02 10.16
C LYS A 180 2.76 9.14 10.44
N PHE A 181 2.70 7.89 10.01
CA PHE A 181 3.85 7.00 10.01
C PHE A 181 3.83 6.04 8.82
N VAL A 182 5.02 5.59 8.43
CA VAL A 182 5.19 4.50 7.46
C VAL A 182 5.40 3.21 8.23
N TRP A 183 4.49 2.26 8.05
CA TRP A 183 4.58 0.92 8.58
C TRP A 183 5.18 -0.01 7.53
N ALA A 184 6.47 -0.28 7.66
CA ALA A 184 7.18 -1.25 6.85
C ALA A 184 6.79 -2.67 7.32
N CYS A 185 6.03 -3.37 6.49
CA CYS A 185 5.52 -4.71 6.76
C CYS A 185 6.20 -5.76 5.88
N LYS A 186 6.50 -6.92 6.48
CA LYS A 186 6.79 -8.15 5.72
C LYS A 186 5.63 -8.48 4.78
N ASN A 187 5.86 -9.36 3.81
CA ASN A 187 4.93 -9.58 2.70
C ASN A 187 3.49 -9.90 3.17
N TYR A 188 3.35 -10.88 4.07
CA TYR A 188 2.04 -11.28 4.60
C TYR A 188 1.41 -10.22 5.50
N ASP A 189 2.19 -9.63 6.40
CA ASP A 189 1.70 -8.58 7.29
C ASP A 189 1.21 -7.38 6.46
N GLY A 190 1.94 -6.99 5.40
CA GLY A 190 1.57 -5.86 4.55
C GLY A 190 0.30 -6.11 3.76
N ASP A 191 0.06 -7.34 3.33
CA ASP A 191 -1.20 -7.73 2.68
C ASP A 191 -2.39 -7.54 3.65
N VAL A 192 -2.31 -8.15 4.83
CA VAL A 192 -3.40 -8.11 5.83
C VAL A 192 -3.61 -6.71 6.41
N GLN A 193 -2.52 -6.04 6.83
CA GLN A 193 -2.62 -4.75 7.51
C GLN A 193 -3.02 -3.63 6.56
N SER A 194 -2.64 -3.69 5.28
CA SER A 194 -3.09 -2.66 4.33
C SER A 194 -4.60 -2.71 4.08
N ASP A 195 -5.21 -3.89 4.05
CA ASP A 195 -6.67 -4.05 3.95
C ASP A 195 -7.36 -3.58 5.25
N GLN A 196 -6.78 -3.86 6.42
CA GLN A 196 -7.27 -3.33 7.70
C GLN A 196 -7.24 -1.79 7.73
N VAL A 197 -6.11 -1.19 7.31
CA VAL A 197 -5.98 0.27 7.23
C VAL A 197 -7.01 0.83 6.26
N ALA A 198 -7.14 0.27 5.05
CA ALA A 198 -8.13 0.71 4.06
C ALA A 198 -9.56 0.69 4.61
N GLN A 199 -9.94 -0.41 5.26
CA GLN A 199 -11.27 -0.53 5.86
C GLN A 199 -11.45 0.40 7.07
N GLY A 200 -10.40 0.64 7.85
CA GLY A 200 -10.41 1.57 8.99
C GLY A 200 -10.61 3.03 8.57
N PHE A 201 -10.14 3.41 7.38
CA PHE A 201 -10.40 4.71 6.74
C PHE A 201 -11.66 4.74 5.88
N GLY A 202 -12.47 3.67 5.87
CA GLY A 202 -13.82 3.65 5.31
C GLY A 202 -14.02 2.59 4.24
N SER A 203 -13.25 2.65 3.14
CA SER A 203 -13.46 1.77 1.96
C SER A 203 -12.14 1.42 1.28
N LEU A 204 -12.05 0.22 0.71
CA LEU A 204 -10.96 -0.16 -0.22
C LEU A 204 -10.86 0.77 -1.43
N GLY A 205 -11.94 1.47 -1.79
CA GLY A 205 -11.96 2.49 -2.85
C GLY A 205 -11.25 3.79 -2.46
N LEU A 206 -10.89 3.97 -1.19
CA LEU A 206 -10.17 5.13 -0.65
C LEU A 206 -8.72 4.75 -0.30
N MET A 207 -8.06 3.97 -1.14
CA MET A 207 -6.68 3.53 -0.93
C MET A 207 -5.87 3.70 -2.22
N THR A 208 -4.77 4.42 -2.12
CA THR A 208 -3.76 4.49 -3.18
C THR A 208 -2.82 3.29 -3.08
N SER A 209 -2.21 2.87 -4.19
CA SER A 209 -1.20 1.82 -4.22
C SER A 209 -0.08 2.22 -5.17
N VAL A 210 1.13 2.37 -4.63
CA VAL A 210 2.31 2.81 -5.39
C VAL A 210 3.45 1.84 -5.12
N LEU A 211 3.87 1.08 -6.13
CA LEU A 211 5.13 0.37 -6.12
C LEU A 211 6.27 1.34 -6.40
N MET A 212 7.30 1.34 -5.56
CA MET A 212 8.50 2.15 -5.76
C MET A 212 9.76 1.29 -5.65
N THR A 213 10.69 1.50 -6.58
CA THR A 213 12.01 0.87 -6.56
C THR A 213 12.92 1.50 -5.49
N PRO A 214 13.97 0.80 -5.03
CA PRO A 214 14.86 1.28 -3.95
C PRO A 214 15.55 2.62 -4.25
N ASP A 215 15.82 2.90 -5.53
CA ASP A 215 16.43 4.15 -5.97
C ASP A 215 15.45 5.33 -6.04
N GLY A 216 14.14 5.09 -5.83
CA GLY A 216 13.08 6.09 -5.90
C GLY A 216 12.79 6.61 -7.31
N LYS A 217 13.33 5.99 -8.36
CA LYS A 217 13.23 6.51 -9.74
C LYS A 217 12.21 5.79 -10.61
N THR A 218 11.84 4.56 -10.26
CA THR A 218 10.83 3.80 -10.99
C THR A 218 9.62 3.63 -10.09
N VAL A 219 8.45 3.98 -10.65
CA VAL A 219 7.18 3.95 -9.93
C VAL A 219 6.13 3.27 -10.79
N GLU A 220 5.33 2.42 -10.17
CA GLU A 220 4.10 1.88 -10.75
C GLU A 220 2.95 2.22 -9.80
N ALA A 221 1.91 2.89 -10.32
CA ALA A 221 0.75 3.31 -9.54
C ALA A 221 -0.48 2.55 -10.02
N GLU A 222 -1.20 1.95 -9.09
CA GLU A 222 -2.41 1.16 -9.34
C GLU A 222 -3.50 1.47 -8.31
N ALA A 223 -4.72 1.06 -8.62
CA ALA A 223 -5.77 0.99 -7.61
C ALA A 223 -5.51 -0.22 -6.69
N ALA A 224 -5.72 -0.07 -5.38
CA ALA A 224 -5.50 -1.18 -4.43
C ALA A 224 -6.49 -2.34 -4.58
N HIS A 225 -7.64 -2.10 -5.24
CA HIS A 225 -8.73 -3.06 -5.41
C HIS A 225 -8.68 -3.83 -6.75
N GLY A 226 -9.41 -4.95 -6.84
CA GLY A 226 -9.55 -5.72 -8.08
C GLY A 226 -10.55 -5.13 -9.09
N THR A 227 -10.93 -5.92 -10.11
CA THR A 227 -11.76 -5.50 -11.25
C THR A 227 -13.26 -5.31 -10.96
N VAL A 228 -13.67 -5.39 -9.69
CA VAL A 228 -15.07 -5.22 -9.25
C VAL A 228 -16.07 -6.08 -10.05
N THR A 229 -15.73 -7.37 -10.25
CA THR A 229 -16.45 -8.29 -11.17
C THR A 229 -17.96 -8.34 -10.93
N ARG A 230 -18.41 -8.22 -9.67
CA ARG A 230 -19.83 -8.16 -9.33
C ARG A 230 -20.54 -6.99 -10.02
N HIS A 231 -19.97 -5.80 -9.99
CA HIS A 231 -20.54 -4.62 -10.66
C HIS A 231 -20.46 -4.78 -12.18
N TYR A 232 -19.37 -5.36 -12.69
CA TYR A 232 -19.25 -5.65 -14.12
C TYR A 232 -20.38 -6.56 -14.63
N ARG A 233 -20.78 -7.59 -13.87
CA ARG A 233 -21.95 -8.42 -14.24
C ARG A 233 -23.27 -7.66 -14.27
N MET A 234 -23.45 -6.68 -13.38
CA MET A 234 -24.64 -5.82 -13.38
C MET A 234 -24.63 -4.91 -14.61
N HIS A 235 -23.47 -4.31 -14.91
CA HIS A 235 -23.26 -3.51 -16.12
C HIS A 235 -23.55 -4.31 -17.40
N GLN A 236 -23.08 -5.56 -17.52
CA GLN A 236 -23.39 -6.45 -18.66
C GLN A 236 -24.89 -6.71 -18.85
N GLN A 237 -25.70 -6.55 -17.80
CA GLN A 237 -27.16 -6.68 -17.84
C GLN A 237 -27.87 -5.33 -18.12
N GLY A 238 -27.12 -4.26 -18.41
CA GLY A 238 -27.66 -2.90 -18.56
C GLY A 238 -28.16 -2.28 -17.25
N LYS A 239 -27.78 -2.84 -16.09
CA LYS A 239 -28.16 -2.30 -14.78
C LYS A 239 -27.19 -1.22 -14.36
N ALA A 240 -27.71 -0.12 -13.81
CA ALA A 240 -26.90 0.91 -13.20
C ALA A 240 -26.02 0.34 -12.08
N THR A 241 -24.80 0.87 -11.97
CA THR A 241 -23.84 0.52 -10.92
C THR A 241 -23.48 1.77 -10.13
N SER A 242 -22.82 1.60 -8.99
CA SER A 242 -22.22 2.70 -8.23
C SER A 242 -20.84 2.26 -7.77
N THR A 243 -19.92 2.23 -8.74
CA THR A 243 -18.53 1.80 -8.55
C THR A 243 -17.68 3.04 -8.28
N ASN A 244 -16.97 3.05 -7.16
CA ASN A 244 -16.09 4.14 -6.78
C ASN A 244 -14.84 4.20 -7.68
N PRO A 245 -14.62 5.28 -8.46
CA PRO A 245 -13.46 5.38 -9.34
C PRO A 245 -12.26 6.08 -8.69
N ILE A 246 -12.36 6.56 -7.44
CA ILE A 246 -11.38 7.45 -6.83
C ILE A 246 -9.99 6.81 -6.81
N ALA A 247 -9.83 5.57 -6.34
CA ALA A 247 -8.54 4.87 -6.36
C ALA A 247 -7.95 4.74 -7.78
N SER A 248 -8.79 4.56 -8.80
CA SER A 248 -8.34 4.49 -10.20
C SER A 248 -7.91 5.85 -10.75
N ILE A 249 -8.60 6.93 -10.36
CA ILE A 249 -8.18 8.31 -10.67
C ILE A 249 -6.84 8.61 -9.97
N PHE A 250 -6.71 8.20 -8.71
CA PHE A 250 -5.48 8.41 -7.94
C PHE A 250 -4.30 7.63 -8.52
N ALA A 251 -4.50 6.44 -9.10
CA ALA A 251 -3.43 5.75 -9.82
C ALA A 251 -2.87 6.60 -10.97
N TRP A 252 -3.75 7.26 -11.74
CA TRP A 252 -3.33 8.20 -12.80
C TRP A 252 -2.63 9.44 -12.25
N THR A 253 -3.23 10.11 -11.26
CA THR A 253 -2.65 11.34 -10.71
C THR A 253 -1.32 11.09 -10.04
N ARG A 254 -1.13 9.97 -9.34
CA ARG A 254 0.18 9.61 -8.76
C ARG A 254 1.22 9.37 -9.83
N GLY A 255 0.88 8.64 -10.90
CA GLY A 255 1.77 8.49 -12.05
C GLY A 255 2.20 9.84 -12.66
N LEU A 256 1.23 10.75 -12.86
CA LEU A 256 1.47 12.11 -13.36
C LEU A 256 2.32 12.95 -12.39
N GLU A 257 2.05 12.85 -11.10
CA GLU A 257 2.78 13.59 -10.06
C GLU A 257 4.25 13.18 -10.03
N TYR A 258 4.55 11.87 -10.03
CA TYR A 258 5.93 11.37 -10.11
C TYR A 258 6.58 11.77 -11.43
N ARG A 259 5.88 11.61 -12.56
CA ARG A 259 6.41 12.02 -13.87
C ARG A 259 6.78 13.51 -13.87
N GLY A 260 5.90 14.36 -13.34
CA GLY A 260 6.12 15.80 -13.25
C GLY A 260 7.25 16.19 -12.31
N LYS A 261 7.42 15.48 -11.19
CA LYS A 261 8.60 15.65 -10.30
C LYS A 261 9.90 15.25 -11.00
N PHE A 262 9.89 14.17 -11.78
CA PHE A 262 11.07 13.68 -12.48
C PHE A 262 11.47 14.56 -13.68
N ASP A 263 10.50 15.20 -14.34
CA ASP A 263 10.73 16.10 -15.48
C ASP A 263 10.82 17.59 -15.12
N ASP A 264 10.68 17.93 -13.82
CA ASP A 264 10.59 19.32 -13.34
C ASP A 264 9.47 20.13 -14.04
N THR A 265 8.29 19.52 -14.19
CA THR A 265 7.10 20.15 -14.79
C THR A 265 6.04 20.42 -13.72
N PRO A 266 6.10 21.57 -13.02
CA PRO A 266 5.23 21.86 -11.87
C PRO A 266 3.74 21.92 -12.22
N ASP A 267 3.38 22.28 -13.46
CA ASP A 267 1.98 22.32 -13.89
C ASP A 267 1.34 20.92 -13.97
N VAL A 268 2.13 19.89 -14.31
CA VAL A 268 1.67 18.49 -14.30
C VAL A 268 1.41 18.03 -12.87
N VAL A 269 2.29 18.40 -11.94
CA VAL A 269 2.13 18.14 -10.50
C VAL A 269 0.89 18.85 -9.97
N ARG A 270 0.72 20.14 -10.30
CA ARG A 270 -0.45 20.93 -9.92
C ARG A 270 -1.75 20.34 -10.46
N PHE A 271 -1.73 19.79 -11.68
CA PHE A 271 -2.90 19.15 -12.29
C PHE A 271 -3.31 17.91 -11.52
N ALA A 272 -2.35 17.02 -11.27
CA ALA A 272 -2.57 15.81 -10.48
C ALA A 272 -3.16 16.14 -9.10
N GLN A 273 -2.55 17.09 -8.37
CA GLN A 273 -3.03 17.53 -7.06
C GLN A 273 -4.40 18.19 -7.11
N THR A 274 -4.71 18.93 -8.18
CA THR A 274 -6.03 19.55 -8.37
C THR A 274 -7.11 18.49 -8.57
N LEU A 275 -6.85 17.48 -9.39
CA LEU A 275 -7.80 16.39 -9.61
C LEU A 275 -8.04 15.56 -8.33
N GLU A 276 -6.99 15.26 -7.57
CA GLU A 276 -7.13 14.58 -6.28
C GLU A 276 -7.99 15.39 -5.30
N ARG A 277 -7.72 16.70 -5.20
CA ARG A 277 -8.51 17.62 -4.37
C ARG A 277 -9.96 17.66 -4.82
N VAL A 278 -10.24 17.73 -6.13
CA VAL A 278 -11.59 17.70 -6.68
C VAL A 278 -12.33 16.42 -6.30
N CYS A 279 -11.67 15.25 -6.33
CA CYS A 279 -12.28 14.01 -5.86
C CYS A 279 -12.70 14.07 -4.40
N ILE A 280 -11.82 14.58 -3.53
CA ILE A 280 -12.09 14.73 -2.10
C ILE A 280 -13.24 15.71 -1.88
N GLU A 281 -13.14 16.94 -2.41
CA GLU A 281 -14.16 17.99 -2.27
C GLU A 281 -15.53 17.56 -2.82
N THR A 282 -15.55 16.73 -3.88
CA THR A 282 -16.80 16.19 -4.43
C THR A 282 -17.50 15.29 -3.42
N VAL A 283 -16.77 14.37 -2.78
CA VAL A 283 -17.34 13.52 -1.71
C VAL A 283 -17.75 14.36 -0.51
N GLU A 284 -16.93 15.34 -0.13
CA GLU A 284 -17.20 16.25 0.98
C GLU A 284 -18.45 17.10 0.76
N SER A 285 -18.76 17.45 -0.49
CA SER A 285 -20.00 18.14 -0.86
C SER A 285 -21.26 17.26 -0.79
N GLY A 286 -21.12 15.97 -0.45
CA GLY A 286 -22.22 15.01 -0.31
C GLY A 286 -22.50 14.19 -1.57
N LYS A 287 -21.80 14.45 -2.68
CA LYS A 287 -21.87 13.66 -3.92
C LYS A 287 -20.90 12.49 -3.84
N MET A 288 -21.39 11.27 -3.69
CA MET A 288 -20.53 10.10 -3.52
C MET A 288 -21.14 8.82 -4.09
N THR A 289 -20.31 7.79 -4.25
CA THR A 289 -20.77 6.44 -4.61
C THR A 289 -21.33 5.69 -3.41
N LYS A 290 -22.08 4.62 -3.70
CA LYS A 290 -22.87 3.85 -2.73
C LYS A 290 -22.03 3.24 -1.61
N ASP A 291 -20.80 2.83 -1.90
CA ASP A 291 -19.88 2.29 -0.89
C ASP A 291 -19.59 3.32 0.22
N LEU A 292 -19.42 4.59 -0.13
CA LEU A 292 -19.16 5.67 0.82
C LEU A 292 -20.43 6.09 1.57
N ALA A 293 -21.55 6.22 0.84
CA ALA A 293 -22.82 6.65 1.43
C ALA A 293 -23.29 5.70 2.55
N ILE A 294 -23.11 4.39 2.37
CA ILE A 294 -23.49 3.38 3.37
C ILE A 294 -22.71 3.54 4.68
N LEU A 295 -21.48 4.08 4.64
CA LEU A 295 -20.68 4.33 5.84
C LEU A 295 -21.20 5.52 6.64
N ILE A 296 -21.82 6.50 5.97
CA ILE A 296 -22.39 7.71 6.60
C ILE A 296 -23.72 7.39 7.26
N GLY A 297 -24.62 6.72 6.54
CA GLY A 297 -25.93 6.35 7.08
C GLY A 297 -26.93 5.94 6.00
N PRO A 298 -28.08 5.36 6.41
CA PRO A 298 -29.10 4.85 5.49
C PRO A 298 -29.74 5.94 4.61
N ASP A 299 -29.77 7.19 5.09
CA ASP A 299 -30.42 8.31 4.43
C ASP A 299 -29.47 9.11 3.50
N GLN A 300 -28.18 8.76 3.46
CA GLN A 300 -27.21 9.46 2.62
C GLN A 300 -27.45 9.11 1.13
N PRO A 301 -27.77 10.11 0.27
CA PRO A 301 -27.90 9.86 -1.16
C PRO A 301 -26.56 9.47 -1.79
N TRP A 302 -26.62 8.70 -2.86
CA TRP A 302 -25.47 8.27 -3.65
C TRP A 302 -25.74 8.37 -5.14
N LEU A 303 -24.68 8.43 -5.93
CA LEU A 303 -24.70 8.57 -7.39
C LEU A 303 -24.35 7.25 -8.08
N THR A 304 -24.87 7.03 -9.28
CA THR A 304 -24.38 5.96 -10.15
C THR A 304 -22.91 6.19 -10.52
N THR A 305 -22.25 5.17 -11.07
CA THR A 305 -20.87 5.27 -11.55
C THR A 305 -20.73 6.46 -12.51
N GLU A 306 -21.63 6.56 -13.49
CA GLU A 306 -21.65 7.63 -14.49
C GLU A 306 -21.92 9.00 -13.86
N GLY A 307 -22.92 9.11 -12.99
CA GLY A 307 -23.27 10.38 -12.35
C GLY A 307 -22.18 10.90 -11.41
N PHE A 308 -21.42 10.01 -10.75
CA PHE A 308 -20.26 10.43 -9.95
C PHE A 308 -19.11 10.88 -10.84
N PHE A 309 -18.84 10.19 -11.95
CA PHE A 309 -17.83 10.63 -12.93
C PHE A 309 -18.15 12.01 -13.52
N GLU A 310 -19.39 12.26 -13.91
CA GLU A 310 -19.85 13.56 -14.42
C GLU A 310 -19.63 14.66 -13.37
N ALA A 311 -19.98 14.40 -12.10
CA ALA A 311 -19.73 15.36 -11.02
C ALA A 311 -18.24 15.70 -10.84
N ILE A 312 -17.34 14.73 -11.02
CA ILE A 312 -15.89 14.96 -10.99
C ILE A 312 -15.44 15.82 -12.17
N VAL A 313 -15.95 15.54 -13.39
CA VAL A 313 -15.60 16.31 -14.59
C VAL A 313 -16.03 17.77 -14.45
N ASP A 314 -17.29 18.02 -14.08
CA ASP A 314 -17.82 19.38 -13.88
C ASP A 314 -16.99 20.16 -12.86
N ASN A 315 -16.68 19.53 -11.72
CA ASN A 315 -15.90 20.17 -10.66
C ASN A 315 -14.44 20.40 -11.06
N LEU A 316 -13.85 19.50 -11.87
CA LEU A 316 -12.50 19.67 -12.41
C LEU A 316 -12.44 20.84 -13.40
N GLU A 317 -13.41 20.95 -14.31
CA GLU A 317 -13.49 22.07 -15.26
C GLU A 317 -13.58 23.42 -14.54
N ILE A 318 -14.41 23.51 -13.49
CA ILE A 318 -14.50 24.69 -12.62
C ILE A 318 -13.15 24.98 -11.95
N ALA A 319 -12.51 23.96 -11.36
CA ALA A 319 -11.23 24.12 -10.68
C ALA A 319 -10.13 24.57 -11.65
N MET A 320 -10.08 24.02 -12.86
CA MET A 320 -9.09 24.38 -13.87
C MET A 320 -9.35 25.76 -14.48
N ALA A 321 -10.60 26.19 -14.64
CA ALA A 321 -10.92 27.54 -15.10
C ALA A 321 -10.33 28.63 -14.18
N SER A 322 -10.23 28.34 -12.87
CA SER A 322 -9.62 29.25 -11.88
C SER A 322 -8.09 29.38 -12.01
N TRP A 323 -7.41 28.44 -12.68
CA TRP A 323 -5.96 28.50 -12.85
C TRP A 323 -5.47 29.69 -13.68
N ASN A 324 -6.32 30.18 -14.59
CA ASN A 324 -6.01 31.28 -15.50
C ASN A 324 -6.33 32.66 -14.91
N GLN A 325 -6.82 32.74 -13.67
CA GLN A 325 -7.03 34.01 -12.99
C GLN A 325 -5.77 34.39 -12.19
N PRO A 326 -5.24 35.62 -12.33
CA PRO A 326 -4.14 36.08 -11.47
C PRO A 326 -4.58 35.98 -10.01
N ALA A 327 -3.74 35.38 -9.17
CA ALA A 327 -4.01 35.24 -7.74
C ALA A 327 -4.46 36.61 -7.19
N ALA A 328 -5.69 36.69 -6.68
CA ALA A 328 -6.18 37.90 -6.06
C ALA A 328 -5.19 38.26 -4.94
N THR A 329 -4.48 39.38 -5.11
CA THR A 329 -3.61 39.95 -4.08
C THR A 329 -4.44 40.05 -2.82
N ALA A 330 -4.14 39.19 -1.83
CA ALA A 330 -4.69 39.32 -0.50
C ALA A 330 -4.34 40.73 0.00
N ALA A 331 -5.33 41.61 -0.01
CA ALA A 331 -5.19 42.93 0.59
C ALA A 331 -4.87 42.70 2.06
N SER A 332 -3.66 43.09 2.47
CA SER A 332 -3.30 43.24 3.87
C SER A 332 -4.37 44.10 4.53
N PRO A 333 -5.06 43.64 5.58
CA PRO A 333 -5.87 44.55 6.37
C PRO A 333 -4.89 45.51 7.06
N ALA A 334 -4.93 46.76 6.62
CA ALA A 334 -4.29 47.86 7.31
C ALA A 334 -5.18 48.33 8.47
N GLN A 335 -4.51 48.62 9.58
CA GLN A 335 -4.97 49.23 10.86
C GLN A 335 -5.59 48.28 11.88
#